data_AF-A0A7W7TBE9-F1
#
_entry.id   AF-A0A7W7TBE9-F1
#
_cell.length_a   1.000
_cell.length_b   1.000
_cell.length_c   1.000
_cell.angle_alpha   90.00
_cell.angle_beta   90.00
_cell.angle_gamma   90.00
#
_symmetry.space_group_name_H-M   'P 1'
#
loop_
_entity.id
_entity.type
_entity.pdbx_description
1 polymer ?
#
loop_
_entity_poly.entity_id
_entity_poly.type
_entity_poly.pdbx_seq_one_letter_code
_entity_poly.pdbx_strand_id
1 'polypeptide(L)'
;MPVAKFNAEALEQCRSAASAQAGQFGSVGDGLSGAYVDAGVFGKLGTSGGLASAVSDFQSRAGAECAAAEKLLGQVERAIDKVESAVDDVEAANAGSFRAV
;
A
#
# COMPACT_ATOMS: atom_id res chain seq x y z
N MET A 1 3.38 29.72 -23.15
CA MET A 1 2.31 28.92 -22.55
C MET A 1 2.67 28.65 -21.09
N PRO A 2 1.74 28.72 -20.13
CA PRO A 2 2.06 28.30 -18.78
C PRO A 2 2.30 26.80 -18.82
N VAL A 3 3.56 26.38 -18.69
CA VAL A 3 3.90 24.98 -18.42
C VAL A 3 3.17 24.65 -17.12
N ALA A 4 2.29 23.65 -17.14
CA ALA A 4 1.67 23.17 -15.91
C ALA A 4 2.82 22.86 -14.95
N LYS A 5 2.93 23.63 -13.86
CA LYS A 5 4.02 23.50 -12.90
C LYS A 5 3.73 22.25 -12.07
N PHE A 6 3.93 21.08 -12.67
CA PHE A 6 3.82 19.80 -11.98
C PHE A 6 4.88 19.79 -10.88
N ASN A 7 4.43 19.57 -9.65
CA ASN A 7 5.34 19.45 -8.52
C ASN A 7 5.87 18.02 -8.49
N ALA A 8 6.86 17.73 -9.33
CA ALA A 8 7.49 16.41 -9.43
C ALA A 8 8.02 15.94 -8.07
N GLU A 9 8.54 16.85 -7.25
CA GLU A 9 8.99 16.55 -5.90
C GLU A 9 7.83 16.08 -4.99
N ALA A 10 6.65 16.70 -5.11
CA ALA A 10 5.47 16.27 -4.36
C ALA A 10 4.92 14.92 -4.85
N LEU A 11 4.99 14.64 -6.16
CA LEU A 11 4.58 13.34 -6.72
C LEU A 11 5.51 12.23 -6.21
N GLU A 12 6.82 12.44 -6.27
CA GLU A 12 7.81 11.48 -5.75
C GLU A 12 7.67 11.30 -4.23
N GLN A 13 7.41 12.37 -3.47
CA GLN A 13 7.10 12.26 -2.04
C GLN A 13 5.83 11.45 -1.78
N CYS A 14 4.76 11.67 -2.56
CA CYS A 14 3.53 10.88 -2.44
C CYS A 14 3.75 9.41 -2.80
N ARG A 15 4.52 9.13 -3.86
CA ARG A 15 4.90 7.77 -4.27
C ARG A 15 5.68 7.06 -3.16
N SER A 16 6.72 7.70 -2.65
CA SER A 16 7.56 7.19 -1.58
C SER A 16 6.76 6.91 -0.30
N ALA A 17 5.88 7.84 0.09
CA ALA A 17 5.00 7.65 1.23
C ALA A 17 4.01 6.49 1.04
N ALA A 18 3.42 6.35 -0.15
CA ALA A 18 2.53 5.23 -0.47
C ALA A 18 3.26 3.88 -0.40
N SER A 19 4.48 3.80 -0.93
CA SER A 19 5.30 2.59 -0.91
C SER A 19 5.71 2.20 0.52
N ALA A 20 6.15 3.18 1.33
CA ALA A 20 6.49 2.96 2.74
C ALA A 20 5.28 2.46 3.54
N GLN A 21 4.11 3.06 3.33
CA GLN A 21 2.88 2.64 4.00
C GLN A 21 2.41 1.26 3.55
N ALA A 22 2.56 0.92 2.25
CA ALA A 22 2.23 -0.40 1.73
C ALA A 22 3.07 -1.49 2.42
N GLY A 23 4.38 -1.29 2.54
CA GLY A 23 5.28 -2.22 3.22
C GLY A 23 4.95 -2.39 4.71
N GLN A 24 4.53 -1.31 5.39
CA GLN A 24 4.04 -1.40 6.77
C GLN A 24 2.80 -2.29 6.88
N PHE A 25 1.79 -2.08 6.02
CA PHE A 25 0.59 -2.93 6.03
C PHE A 25 0.91 -4.39 5.69
N GLY A 26 1.82 -4.64 4.73
CA GLY A 26 2.30 -5.99 4.45
C GLY A 26 2.92 -6.65 5.68
N SER A 27 3.86 -5.98 6.33
CA SER A 27 4.51 -6.52 7.55
C SER A 27 3.55 -6.78 8.72
N VAL A 28 2.56 -5.90 8.93
CA VAL A 28 1.52 -6.09 9.95
C VAL A 28 0.62 -7.27 9.58
N GLY A 29 0.22 -7.37 8.31
CA GLY A 29 -0.57 -8.48 7.79
C GLY A 29 0.14 -9.83 7.92
N ASP A 30 1.44 -9.87 7.63
CA ASP A 30 2.28 -11.06 7.79
C ASP A 30 2.37 -11.49 9.25
N GLY A 31 2.53 -10.54 10.17
CA GLY A 31 2.53 -10.81 11.62
C GLY A 31 1.18 -11.33 12.15
N LEU A 32 0.09 -11.02 11.44
CA LEU A 32 -1.23 -11.57 11.70
C LEU A 32 -1.43 -12.93 11.00
N SER A 33 -0.65 -13.30 10.01
CA SER A 33 -0.78 -14.60 9.37
C SER A 33 -0.17 -15.72 10.21
N GLY A 34 -0.82 -16.89 10.25
CA GLY A 34 -0.22 -18.11 10.80
C GLY A 34 -0.16 -18.24 12.34
N ALA A 35 -0.65 -17.29 13.11
CA ALA A 35 -0.78 -17.50 14.56
C ALA A 35 -2.01 -18.36 14.85
N TYR A 36 -1.78 -19.59 15.31
CA TYR A 36 -2.82 -20.41 15.91
C TYR A 36 -3.02 -19.96 17.35
N VAL A 37 -4.25 -19.55 17.69
CA VAL A 37 -4.58 -19.15 19.06
C VAL A 37 -5.07 -20.38 19.83
N ASP A 38 -4.23 -20.89 20.72
CA ASP A 38 -4.62 -22.00 21.59
C ASP A 38 -5.67 -21.55 22.62
N ALA A 39 -6.73 -22.33 22.78
CA ALA A 39 -7.80 -22.03 23.74
C ALA A 39 -7.30 -21.94 25.19
N GLY A 40 -6.23 -22.66 25.53
CA GLY A 40 -5.59 -22.65 26.85
C GLY A 40 -4.96 -21.29 27.21
N VAL A 41 -4.68 -20.42 26.24
CA VAL A 41 -4.25 -19.03 26.49
C VAL A 41 -5.32 -18.24 27.24
N PHE A 42 -6.59 -18.58 27.04
CA PHE A 42 -7.73 -17.98 27.74
C PHE A 42 -8.17 -18.79 28.96
N GLY A 43 -7.32 -19.69 29.45
CA GLY A 43 -7.61 -20.57 30.57
C GLY A 43 -8.50 -21.76 30.21
N LYS A 44 -9.13 -22.36 31.23
CA LYS A 44 -9.94 -23.60 31.11
C LYS A 44 -11.45 -23.34 31.20
N LEU A 45 -11.90 -22.16 30.81
CA LEU A 45 -13.33 -21.85 30.83
C LEU A 45 -14.03 -22.61 29.70
N GLY A 46 -15.30 -23.02 29.90
CA GLY A 46 -16.06 -23.71 28.85
C GLY A 46 -16.21 -22.91 27.56
N THR A 47 -16.03 -21.59 27.62
CA THR A 47 -16.07 -20.66 26.47
C THR A 47 -14.70 -20.31 25.90
N SER A 48 -13.59 -20.77 26.47
CA SER A 48 -12.23 -20.42 26.03
C SER A 48 -11.96 -20.83 24.57
N GLY A 49 -12.58 -21.93 24.10
CA GLY A 49 -12.55 -22.31 22.68
C GLY A 49 -13.24 -21.30 21.77
N GLY A 50 -14.38 -20.75 22.18
CA GLY A 50 -15.08 -19.71 21.42
C GLY A 50 -14.28 -18.40 21.34
N LEU A 51 -13.56 -18.05 22.40
CA LEU A 51 -12.68 -16.89 22.39
C LEU A 51 -11.48 -17.09 21.44
N ALA A 52 -10.87 -18.27 21.45
CA ALA A 52 -9.82 -18.63 20.49
C ALA A 52 -10.29 -18.58 19.04
N SER A 53 -11.50 -19.07 18.76
CA SER A 53 -12.11 -18.94 17.42
C SER A 53 -12.33 -17.48 17.04
N ALA A 54 -12.88 -16.67 17.94
CA ALA A 54 -13.11 -15.25 17.65
C ALA A 54 -11.82 -14.47 17.39
N VAL A 55 -10.74 -14.75 18.12
CA VAL A 55 -9.43 -14.12 17.86
C VAL A 55 -8.84 -14.61 16.55
N SER A 56 -8.96 -15.91 16.23
CA SER A 56 -8.52 -16.45 14.94
C SER A 56 -9.26 -15.81 13.76
N ASP A 57 -10.58 -15.62 13.89
CA ASP A 57 -11.41 -14.93 12.89
C ASP A 57 -11.02 -13.45 12.74
N PHE A 58 -10.81 -12.75 13.86
CA PHE A 58 -10.33 -11.37 13.85
C PHE A 58 -8.99 -11.27 13.12
N GLN A 59 -8.05 -12.15 13.46
CA GLN A 59 -6.71 -12.17 12.89
C GLN A 59 -6.74 -12.43 11.39
N SER A 60 -7.60 -13.37 10.93
CA SER A 60 -7.82 -13.62 9.50
C SER A 60 -8.36 -12.39 8.76
N ARG A 61 -9.38 -11.72 9.33
CA ARG A 61 -9.97 -10.52 8.72
C ARG A 61 -9.01 -9.35 8.71
N ALA A 62 -8.30 -9.11 9.81
CA ALA A 62 -7.32 -8.05 9.91
C ALA A 62 -6.18 -8.26 8.91
N GLY A 63 -5.68 -9.49 8.76
CA GLY A 63 -4.69 -9.82 7.73
C GLY A 63 -5.19 -9.56 6.31
N ALA A 64 -6.45 -9.89 6.01
CA ALA A 64 -7.06 -9.62 4.71
C ALA A 64 -7.19 -8.12 4.40
N GLU A 65 -7.56 -7.30 5.40
CA GLU A 65 -7.63 -5.85 5.26
C GLU A 65 -6.23 -5.23 5.07
N CYS A 66 -5.22 -5.72 5.78
CA CYS A 66 -3.83 -5.31 5.59
C CYS A 66 -3.33 -5.60 4.16
N ALA A 67 -3.61 -6.80 3.63
CA ALA A 67 -3.27 -7.16 2.25
C ALA A 67 -4.03 -6.31 1.21
N ALA A 68 -5.28 -5.96 1.49
CA ALA A 68 -6.07 -5.06 0.64
C ALA A 68 -5.48 -3.63 0.64
N ALA A 69 -5.08 -3.12 1.80
CA ALA A 69 -4.44 -1.82 1.94
C ALA A 69 -3.09 -1.76 1.21
N GLU A 70 -2.24 -2.77 1.37
CA GLU A 70 -0.97 -2.89 0.63
C GLU A 70 -1.21 -2.86 -0.88
N LYS A 71 -2.17 -3.65 -1.37
CA LYS A 71 -2.51 -3.69 -2.80
C LYS A 71 -2.97 -2.33 -3.32
N LEU A 72 -3.82 -1.63 -2.57
CA LEU A 72 -4.35 -0.32 -2.97
C LEU A 72 -3.23 0.72 -3.01
N LEU A 73 -2.37 0.75 -2.00
CA LEU A 73 -1.22 1.67 -1.96
C LEU A 73 -0.21 1.38 -3.07
N GLY A 74 0.04 0.11 -3.38
CA GLY A 74 0.85 -0.27 -4.55
C GLY A 74 0.20 0.13 -5.89
N GLN A 75 -1.13 0.22 -5.98
CA GLN A 75 -1.80 0.78 -7.15
C GLN A 75 -1.60 2.30 -7.26
N VAL A 76 -1.64 3.02 -6.13
CA VAL A 76 -1.35 4.45 -6.07
C VAL A 76 0.07 4.73 -6.54
N GLU A 77 1.06 3.98 -6.05
CA GLU A 77 2.46 4.10 -6.46
C GLU A 77 2.61 3.97 -8.00
N ARG A 78 2.03 2.92 -8.59
CA ARG A 78 2.05 2.70 -10.04
C ARG A 78 1.29 3.77 -10.83
N ALA A 79 0.26 4.37 -10.24
CA ALA A 79 -0.47 5.45 -10.90
C ALA A 79 0.36 6.74 -10.94
N ILE A 80 1.08 7.05 -9.86
CA ILE A 80 1.97 8.21 -9.79
C ILE A 80 3.14 8.04 -10.77
N ASP A 81 3.79 6.88 -10.77
CA ASP A 81 4.91 6.56 -11.68
C ASP A 81 4.53 6.71 -13.17
N LYS A 82 3.28 6.34 -13.52
CA LYS A 82 2.74 6.55 -14.87
C LYS A 82 2.51 8.03 -15.20
N VAL A 83 2.07 8.82 -14.23
CA VAL A 83 1.86 10.26 -14.42
C VAL A 83 3.21 10.94 -14.63
N GLU A 84 4.22 10.62 -13.82
CA GLU A 84 5.59 11.14 -13.96
C GLU A 84 6.18 10.79 -15.33
N SER A 85 6.13 9.52 -15.72
CA SER A 85 6.62 9.08 -17.04
C SER A 85 5.93 9.80 -18.19
N ALA A 86 4.60 9.99 -18.12
CA ALA A 86 3.85 10.68 -19.16
C ALA A 86 4.19 12.18 -19.25
N VAL A 87 4.49 12.83 -18.11
CA VAL A 87 4.94 14.22 -18.09
C VAL A 87 6.33 14.34 -18.72
N ASP A 88 7.27 13.48 -18.34
CA ASP A 88 8.62 13.46 -18.89
C ASP A 88 8.63 13.24 -20.41
N ASP A 89 7.80 12.32 -20.91
CA ASP A 89 7.64 12.06 -22.34
C ASP A 89 7.15 13.30 -23.11
N VAL A 90 6.17 14.01 -22.56
CA VAL A 90 5.62 15.24 -23.17
C VAL A 90 6.65 16.37 -23.14
N GLU A 91 7.40 16.53 -22.05
CA GLU A 91 8.45 17.53 -21.96
C GLU A 91 9.60 17.25 -22.94
N ALA A 92 10.02 15.99 -23.06
CA ALA A 92 11.04 15.57 -24.03
C ALA A 92 10.59 15.80 -25.48
N ALA A 93 9.33 15.48 -25.81
CA ALA A 93 8.76 15.73 -27.14
C ALA A 93 8.71 17.23 -27.47
N ASN A 94 8.29 18.06 -26.52
CA ASN A 94 8.26 19.51 -26.69
C ASN A 94 9.67 20.10 -26.88
N ALA A 95 10.66 19.66 -26.09
CA ALA A 95 12.05 20.08 -26.22
C ALA A 95 12.64 19.69 -27.59
N GLY A 96 12.32 18.49 -28.09
CA GLY A 96 12.69 18.04 -29.43
C GLY A 96 12.07 18.91 -30.53
N SER A 97 10.79 19.25 -30.41
CA SER A 97 10.09 20.13 -31.35
C SER A 97 10.66 21.54 -31.38
N PHE A 98 11.13 22.07 -30.25
CA PHE A 98 11.76 23.39 -30.18
C PHE A 98 13.19 23.43 -30.74
N ARG A 99 13.92 22.31 -30.73
CA ARG A 99 15.26 22.21 -31.35
C ARG A 99 15.22 22.05 -32.87
N ALA A 100 14.08 21.62 -33.42
CA ALA A 100 13.90 21.37 -34.84
C ALA A 100 13.41 22.61 -35.63
N VAL A 101 13.11 23.72 -34.94
CA VAL A 101 12.72 25.03 -35.51
C VAL A 101 13.87 26.01 -35.34
#